data_AF-A0A9W6YA16-F1
#
_entry.id   AF-A0A9W6YA16-F1
#
_cell.length_a   1.000
_cell.length_b   1.000
_cell.length_c   1.000
_cell.angle_alpha   90.00
_cell.angle_beta   90.00
_cell.angle_gamma   90.00
#
_symmetry.space_group_name_H-M   'P 1'
#
loop_
_entity.id
_entity.type
_entity.pdbx_description
1 polymer ?
#
loop_
_entity_poly.entity_id
_entity_poly.type
_entity_poly.pdbx_seq_one_letter_code
_entity_poly.pdbx_strand_id
1 'polypeptide(L)'
;MKLVTNTRSVTRVAVDAADGTTGIFLPKPGGKRHLMMAPTVDTGQNGMVRIAVMNVEGRREKLPARGPLGTWIPTEEDMEFLLMNGGLDRQCVAERLATLCNKEAKPLTEDDKLDIGEMEAADRSLVVAILRQYAVSVEKKEGSPPLSTTGVEHHINTGKAAPIMLHRR
;
A
#
# COMPACT_ATOMS: atom_id res chain seq x y z
N MET A 1 -2.34 13.20 8.03
CA MET A 1 -2.55 12.30 9.18
C MET A 1 -1.21 11.78 9.69
N LYS A 2 -1.01 11.67 11.00
CA LYS A 2 0.16 10.99 11.60
C LYS A 2 -0.21 9.53 11.82
N LEU A 3 0.61 8.60 11.34
CA LEU A 3 0.39 7.17 11.55
C LEU A 3 1.22 6.69 12.74
N VAL A 4 0.54 6.15 13.73
CA VAL A 4 1.18 5.44 14.85
C VAL A 4 1.50 4.02 14.39
N THR A 5 2.61 3.49 14.87
CA THR A 5 3.04 2.13 14.55
C THR A 5 1.98 1.12 15.00
N ASN A 6 1.80 0.04 14.23
CA ASN A 6 0.91 -1.08 14.55
C ASN A 6 -0.57 -0.74 14.73
N THR A 7 -0.96 0.47 14.36
CA THR A 7 -2.35 0.91 14.42
C THR A 7 -2.89 1.03 13.01
N ARG A 8 -3.88 0.21 12.67
CA ARG A 8 -4.66 0.41 11.46
C ARG A 8 -5.32 1.77 11.55
N SER A 9 -5.14 2.58 10.53
CA SER A 9 -5.85 3.85 10.45
C SER A 9 -6.58 3.97 9.12
N VAL A 10 -7.86 4.34 9.17
CA VAL A 10 -8.65 4.61 7.97
C VAL A 10 -8.56 6.10 7.65
N THR A 11 -8.12 6.42 6.44
CA THR A 11 -7.95 7.81 6.00
C THR A 11 -8.65 8.06 4.69
N ARG A 12 -9.12 9.29 4.48
CA ARG A 12 -9.60 9.75 3.19
C ARG A 12 -8.43 10.15 2.31
N VAL A 13 -8.48 9.75 1.05
CA VAL A 13 -7.46 10.05 0.04
C VAL A 13 -8.15 10.60 -1.19
N ALA A 14 -7.60 11.68 -1.73
CA ALA A 14 -8.08 12.27 -2.97
C ALA A 14 -7.74 11.34 -4.15
N VAL A 15 -8.76 11.07 -4.97
CA VAL A 15 -8.69 10.24 -6.16
C VAL A 15 -9.53 10.87 -7.26
N ASP A 16 -9.32 10.44 -8.50
CA ASP A 16 -10.15 10.82 -9.63
C ASP A 16 -11.41 9.95 -9.70
N ALA A 17 -12.25 10.04 -8.67
CA ALA A 17 -13.50 9.29 -8.57
C ALA A 17 -14.68 10.24 -8.72
N ALA A 18 -15.59 9.94 -9.64
CA ALA A 18 -16.88 10.61 -9.72
C ALA A 18 -17.74 10.24 -8.50
N ASP A 19 -18.53 11.19 -8.01
CA ASP A 19 -19.35 10.96 -6.82
C ASP A 19 -20.38 9.85 -7.09
N GLY A 20 -20.44 8.88 -6.17
CA GLY A 20 -21.30 7.71 -6.29
C GLY A 20 -20.74 6.57 -7.15
N THR A 21 -19.58 6.72 -7.78
CA THR A 21 -18.95 5.60 -8.52
C THR A 21 -18.20 4.67 -7.58
N THR A 22 -18.49 3.39 -7.69
CA THR A 22 -17.70 2.33 -7.03
C THR A 22 -16.47 2.04 -7.88
N GLY A 23 -15.38 1.67 -7.22
CA GLY A 23 -14.13 1.35 -7.90
C GLY A 23 -13.10 0.78 -6.95
N ILE A 24 -11.95 0.43 -7.53
CA ILE A 24 -10.81 -0.13 -6.83
C ILE A 24 -9.74 0.94 -6.71
N PHE A 25 -9.36 1.26 -5.48
CA PHE A 25 -8.11 1.96 -5.22
C PHE A 25 -6.96 0.95 -5.21
N LEU A 26 -6.00 1.14 -6.11
CA LEU A 26 -4.73 0.40 -6.12
C LEU A 26 -3.62 1.31 -5.58
N PRO A 27 -3.03 1.01 -4.41
CA PRO A 27 -1.90 1.75 -3.90
C PRO A 27 -0.76 1.75 -4.92
N LYS A 28 -0.18 2.93 -5.17
CA LYS A 28 1.05 2.99 -5.97
C LYS A 28 2.16 2.37 -5.14
N PRO A 29 3.08 1.59 -5.75
CA PRO A 29 4.32 1.22 -5.11
C PRO A 29 5.05 2.49 -4.65
N GLY A 30 4.94 2.81 -3.36
CA GLY A 30 5.44 4.04 -2.80
C GLY A 30 6.92 3.90 -2.40
N GLY A 31 7.65 5.01 -2.35
CA GLY A 31 8.99 5.04 -1.78
C GLY A 31 9.03 4.77 -0.27
N LYS A 32 7.87 4.78 0.42
CA LYS A 32 7.73 4.54 1.86
C LYS A 32 7.35 3.09 2.13
N ARG A 33 8.35 2.21 2.03
CA ARG A 33 8.19 0.75 2.18
C ARG A 33 7.58 0.34 3.54
N HIS A 34 7.76 1.14 4.60
CA HIS A 34 7.22 0.92 5.95
C HIS A 34 5.73 1.21 6.13
N LEU A 35 5.05 1.69 5.08
CA LEU A 35 3.61 1.85 5.07
C LEU A 35 2.96 0.75 4.26
N MET A 36 2.17 -0.09 4.92
CA MET A 36 1.25 -0.99 4.25
C MET A 36 -0.03 -0.22 3.88
N MET A 37 -0.35 -0.20 2.60
CA MET A 37 -1.63 0.26 2.08
C MET A 37 -2.26 -0.90 1.33
N ALA A 38 -3.51 -1.22 1.65
CA ALA A 38 -4.23 -2.30 0.99
C ALA A 38 -4.98 -1.77 -0.24
N PRO A 39 -5.00 -2.52 -1.37
CA PRO A 39 -6.05 -2.37 -2.37
C PRO A 39 -7.42 -2.33 -1.70
N THR A 40 -8.23 -1.33 -2.03
CA THR A 40 -9.50 -1.09 -1.35
C THR A 40 -10.60 -0.87 -2.37
N VAL A 41 -11.72 -1.58 -2.21
CA VAL A 41 -12.98 -1.26 -2.90
C VAL A 41 -13.72 -0.23 -2.04
N ASP A 42 -14.11 0.89 -2.63
CA ASP A 42 -14.94 1.89 -1.96
C ASP A 42 -15.85 2.59 -2.98
N THR A 43 -16.68 3.52 -2.52
CA THR A 43 -17.47 4.41 -3.38
C THR A 43 -16.94 5.84 -3.26
N GLY A 44 -16.65 6.47 -4.39
CA GLY A 44 -16.16 7.85 -4.45
C GLY A 44 -17.15 8.84 -3.84
N GLN A 45 -16.65 9.67 -2.92
CA GLN A 45 -17.42 10.75 -2.29
C GLN A 45 -16.58 12.03 -2.19
N ASN A 46 -17.00 13.05 -2.92
CA ASN A 46 -16.33 14.34 -3.13
C ASN A 46 -14.90 14.16 -3.66
N GLY A 47 -14.72 13.28 -4.66
CA GLY A 47 -13.40 12.93 -5.19
C GLY A 47 -12.46 12.29 -4.15
N MET A 48 -13.01 11.64 -3.13
CA MET A 48 -12.24 10.95 -2.10
C MET A 48 -12.73 9.52 -1.87
N VAL A 49 -11.80 8.66 -1.47
CA VAL A 49 -12.04 7.28 -1.03
C VAL A 49 -11.39 7.03 0.32
N ARG A 50 -11.90 6.08 1.09
CA ARG A 50 -11.36 5.64 2.36
C ARG A 50 -10.43 4.46 2.13
N ILE A 51 -9.22 4.54 2.66
CA ILE A 51 -8.26 3.43 2.60
C ILE A 51 -7.75 3.09 3.98
N ALA A 52 -7.46 1.81 4.21
CA ALA A 52 -6.76 1.36 5.40
C ALA A 52 -5.25 1.49 5.19
N VAL A 53 -4.58 2.13 6.14
CA VAL A 53 -3.12 2.29 6.16
C VAL A 53 -2.57 1.82 7.50
N MET A 54 -1.47 1.08 7.47
CA MET A 54 -0.76 0.63 8.66
C MET A 54 0.73 0.94 8.54
N ASN A 55 1.32 1.39 9.65
CA ASN A 55 2.76 1.60 9.77
C ASN A 55 3.40 0.42 10.50
N VAL A 56 4.27 -0.33 9.81
CA VAL A 56 4.80 -1.62 10.30
C VAL A 56 6.22 -1.56 10.89
N GLU A 57 6.94 -0.44 10.77
CA GLU A 57 8.39 -0.37 11.09
C GLU A 57 8.74 0.67 12.18
N GLY A 58 7.82 1.05 13.08
CA GLY A 58 8.15 1.98 14.19
C GLY A 58 8.37 3.45 13.80
N ARG A 59 8.59 3.74 12.51
CA ARG A 59 8.99 5.07 12.03
C ARG A 59 7.80 6.01 12.02
N ARG A 60 7.90 7.15 12.72
CA ARG A 60 6.86 8.18 12.67
C ARG A 60 6.70 8.71 11.25
N GLU A 61 5.52 8.51 10.67
CA GLU A 61 5.28 8.88 9.28
C GLU A 61 4.03 9.74 9.12
N LYS A 62 4.11 10.70 8.20
CA LYS A 62 2.97 11.53 7.80
C LYS A 62 2.56 11.15 6.39
N LEU A 63 1.29 10.80 6.23
CA LEU A 63 0.73 10.64 4.89
C LEU A 63 0.72 12.02 4.18
N PRO A 64 1.13 12.06 2.90
CA PRO A 64 0.97 13.25 2.07
C PRO A 64 -0.45 13.80 2.19
N ALA A 65 -0.57 15.09 2.42
CA ALA A 65 -1.89 15.73 2.51
C ALA A 65 -2.53 15.88 1.13
N ARG A 66 -1.72 15.92 0.05
CA ARG A 66 -2.14 16.15 -1.33
C ARG A 66 -1.24 15.35 -2.27
N GLY A 67 -1.82 14.60 -3.19
CA GLY A 67 -1.13 13.77 -4.18
C GLY A 67 -1.72 12.35 -4.24
N PRO A 68 -1.77 11.72 -5.43
CA PRO A 68 -2.38 10.40 -5.59
C PRO A 68 -1.50 9.33 -4.94
N LEU A 69 -1.96 8.77 -3.81
CA LEU A 69 -1.33 7.63 -3.13
C LEU A 69 -1.51 6.30 -3.89
N GLY A 70 -2.38 6.32 -4.88
CA GLY A 70 -2.74 5.17 -5.67
C GLY A 70 -3.40 5.60 -6.97
N THR A 71 -3.82 4.61 -7.72
CA THR A 71 -4.64 4.76 -8.91
C THR A 71 -6.06 4.36 -8.56
N TRP A 72 -7.04 5.13 -9.02
CA TRP A 72 -8.44 4.77 -8.96
C TRP A 72 -8.84 4.10 -10.27
N ILE A 73 -9.51 2.96 -10.16
CA ILE A 73 -10.05 2.22 -11.30
C ILE A 73 -11.57 2.14 -11.06
N PRO A 74 -12.38 2.96 -11.76
CA PRO A 74 -13.83 2.84 -11.65
C PRO A 74 -14.25 1.45 -12.14
N THR A 75 -15.18 0.83 -11.44
CA THR A 75 -15.81 -0.40 -11.92
C THR A 75 -17.03 -0.06 -12.74
N GLU A 76 -17.17 -0.71 -13.90
CA GLU A 76 -18.37 -0.63 -14.73
C GLU A 76 -19.51 -1.44 -14.08
N GLU A 77 -20.75 -1.18 -14.51
CA GLU A 77 -21.96 -1.83 -13.95
C GLU A 77 -21.98 -3.34 -14.19
N ASP A 78 -21.23 -3.84 -15.18
CA ASP A 78 -21.06 -5.25 -15.52
C ASP A 78 -19.85 -5.92 -14.83
N MET A 79 -19.02 -5.16 -14.10
CA MET A 79 -17.99 -5.73 -13.26
C MET A 79 -18.62 -6.31 -12.00
N GLU A 80 -18.94 -7.60 -12.04
CA GLU A 80 -19.17 -8.34 -10.81
C GLU A 80 -17.84 -8.40 -10.04
N PHE A 81 -17.76 -7.66 -8.93
CA PHE A 81 -16.80 -8.02 -7.89
C PHE A 81 -17.10 -9.46 -7.54
N LEU A 82 -16.24 -10.38 -7.98
CA LEU A 82 -16.31 -11.77 -7.55
C LEU A 82 -16.27 -11.73 -6.03
N LEU A 83 -17.44 -11.88 -5.40
CA LEU A 83 -17.53 -12.28 -4.01
C LEU A 83 -16.55 -13.41 -3.89
N MET A 84 -15.56 -13.29 -3.00
CA MET A 84 -14.44 -14.21 -2.93
C MET A 84 -14.97 -15.59 -2.56
N ASN A 85 -15.40 -16.33 -3.58
CA ASN A 85 -16.02 -17.63 -3.45
C ASN A 85 -14.89 -18.59 -3.09
N GLY A 86 -14.75 -18.87 -1.79
CA GLY A 86 -13.83 -19.86 -1.23
C GLY A 86 -12.33 -19.56 -1.31
N GLY A 87 -11.88 -18.60 -2.12
CA GLY A 87 -10.44 -18.27 -2.24
C GLY A 87 -9.83 -17.59 -1.00
N LEU A 88 -10.69 -17.03 -0.13
CA LEU A 88 -10.34 -16.59 1.22
C LEU A 88 -10.81 -17.59 2.30
N ASP A 89 -11.16 -18.82 1.93
CA ASP A 89 -11.37 -19.85 2.93
C ASP A 89 -10.11 -19.95 3.80
N ARG A 90 -10.32 -20.01 5.12
CA ARG A 90 -9.24 -19.96 6.11
C ARG A 90 -8.20 -21.05 5.87
N GLN A 91 -8.63 -22.25 5.48
CA GLN A 91 -7.72 -23.35 5.22
C GLN A 91 -6.89 -23.07 3.96
N CYS A 92 -7.54 -22.64 2.88
CA CYS A 92 -6.83 -22.27 1.64
C CYS A 92 -5.83 -21.13 1.87
N VAL A 93 -6.19 -20.13 2.68
CA VAL A 93 -5.28 -19.03 3.06
C VAL A 93 -4.13 -19.56 3.90
N ALA A 94 -4.40 -20.40 4.90
CA ALA A 94 -3.37 -20.98 5.75
C ALA A 94 -2.36 -21.83 4.97
N GLU A 95 -2.82 -22.68 4.05
CA GLU A 95 -1.97 -23.49 3.17
C GLU A 95 -1.08 -22.60 2.29
N ARG A 96 -1.67 -21.55 1.70
CA ARG A 96 -0.92 -20.59 0.89
C ARG A 96 0.10 -19.81 1.72
N LEU A 97 -0.23 -19.40 2.94
CA LEU A 97 0.72 -18.73 3.82
C LEU A 97 1.83 -19.64 4.31
N ALA A 98 1.55 -20.93 4.53
CA ALA A 98 2.57 -21.91 4.90
C ALA A 98 3.66 -22.07 3.82
N THR A 99 3.33 -21.81 2.55
CA THR A 99 4.30 -21.82 1.44
C THR A 99 5.02 -20.47 1.24
N LEU A 100 4.33 -19.35 1.46
CA LEU A 100 4.87 -18.01 1.20
C LEU A 100 5.64 -17.41 2.38
N CYS A 101 5.28 -17.75 3.61
CA CYS A 101 5.84 -17.12 4.80
C CYS A 101 7.09 -17.86 5.30
N ASN A 102 8.17 -17.12 5.56
CA ASN A 102 9.28 -17.63 6.33
C ASN A 102 8.83 -17.86 7.80
N LYS A 103 8.94 -19.10 8.28
CA LYS A 103 8.57 -19.51 9.64
C LYS A 103 9.45 -18.84 10.71
N GLU A 104 10.62 -18.34 10.34
CA GLU A 104 11.58 -17.68 11.24
C GLU A 104 11.44 -16.14 11.23
N ALA A 105 10.41 -15.60 10.58
CA ALA A 105 10.20 -14.15 10.55
C ALA A 105 10.05 -13.61 11.98
N LYS A 106 10.86 -12.59 12.30
CA LYS A 106 10.87 -11.96 13.62
C LYS A 106 9.49 -11.35 13.92
N PRO A 107 9.03 -11.39 15.19
CA PRO A 107 7.86 -10.64 15.61
C PRO A 107 8.00 -9.14 15.28
N LEU A 108 6.92 -8.47 14.92
CA LEU A 108 6.92 -7.01 14.88
C LEU A 108 7.01 -6.50 16.32
N THR A 109 7.51 -5.26 16.45
CA THR A 109 7.46 -4.53 17.72
C THR A 109 6.01 -4.52 18.21
N GLU A 110 5.71 -4.87 19.46
CA GLU A 110 4.33 -4.89 20.01
C GLU A 110 3.29 -5.66 19.15
N ASP A 111 3.68 -6.79 18.57
CA ASP A 111 2.84 -7.70 17.76
C ASP A 111 1.47 -8.07 18.40
N ASP A 112 1.46 -8.23 19.72
CA ASP A 112 0.28 -8.58 20.51
C ASP A 112 -0.74 -7.44 20.56
N LYS A 113 -0.29 -6.18 20.41
CA LYS A 113 -1.13 -4.97 20.47
C LYS A 113 -1.52 -4.42 19.10
N LEU A 114 -1.25 -5.16 18.01
CA LEU A 114 -1.67 -4.77 16.67
C LEU A 114 -3.18 -4.57 16.61
N ASP A 115 -3.60 -3.34 16.30
CA ASP A 115 -4.98 -3.02 15.95
C ASP A 115 -5.15 -3.22 14.44
N ILE A 116 -5.76 -4.35 14.08
CA ILE A 116 -6.10 -4.72 12.69
C ILE A 116 -7.63 -4.78 12.47
N GLY A 117 -8.42 -4.29 13.43
CA GLY A 117 -9.87 -4.43 13.47
C GLY A 117 -10.36 -5.74 14.10
N GLU A 118 -11.68 -5.86 14.23
CA GLU A 118 -12.35 -7.02 14.81
C GLU A 118 -12.34 -8.22 13.85
N MET A 119 -11.81 -9.36 14.30
CA MET A 119 -11.82 -10.63 13.58
C MET A 119 -11.57 -11.80 14.54
N GLU A 120 -11.84 -13.04 14.11
CA GLU A 120 -11.54 -14.23 14.90
C GLU A 120 -10.03 -14.38 15.15
N ALA A 121 -9.64 -14.98 16.28
CA ALA A 121 -8.25 -15.15 16.66
C ALA A 121 -7.42 -15.94 15.61
N ALA A 122 -8.05 -16.91 14.94
CA ALA A 122 -7.41 -17.66 13.87
C ALA A 122 -7.10 -16.78 12.64
N ASP A 123 -8.04 -15.94 12.23
CA ASP A 123 -7.85 -15.01 11.10
C ASP A 123 -6.83 -13.93 11.46
N ARG A 124 -6.89 -13.41 12.70
CA ARG A 124 -5.89 -12.49 13.23
C ARG A 124 -4.49 -13.07 13.11
N SER A 125 -4.32 -14.34 13.45
CA SER A 125 -3.02 -15.02 13.39
C SER A 125 -2.47 -15.10 11.96
N LEU A 126 -3.34 -15.35 10.96
CA LEU A 126 -2.96 -15.36 9.55
C LEU A 126 -2.54 -13.96 9.07
N VAL A 127 -3.28 -12.91 9.44
CA VAL A 127 -2.92 -11.53 9.09
C VAL A 127 -1.59 -11.13 9.72
N VAL A 128 -1.36 -11.44 11.00
CA VAL A 128 -0.07 -11.15 11.67
C VAL A 128 1.08 -11.90 11.01
N ALA A 129 0.89 -13.16 10.61
CA ALA A 129 1.90 -13.93 9.89
C ALA A 129 2.33 -13.26 8.58
N ILE A 130 1.37 -12.72 7.81
CA ILE A 130 1.64 -11.93 6.59
C ILE A 130 2.41 -10.65 6.92
N LEU A 131 1.99 -9.91 7.95
CA LEU A 131 2.60 -8.63 8.32
C LEU A 131 4.08 -8.80 8.70
N ARG A 132 4.44 -9.88 9.39
CA ARG A 132 5.84 -10.22 9.71
C ARG A 132 6.70 -10.37 8.44
N GLN A 133 6.18 -11.04 7.40
CA GLN A 133 6.90 -11.16 6.13
C GLN A 133 7.08 -9.82 5.43
N TYR A 134 6.05 -8.98 5.50
CA TYR A 134 6.08 -7.66 4.91
C TYR A 134 7.16 -6.80 5.57
N ALA A 135 7.26 -6.80 6.91
CA ALA A 135 8.30 -6.07 7.62
C ALA A 135 9.72 -6.48 7.20
N VAL A 136 10.01 -7.78 7.13
CA VAL A 136 11.31 -8.29 6.64
C VAL A 136 11.62 -7.82 5.22
N SER A 137 10.60 -7.75 4.35
CA SER A 137 10.77 -7.29 2.96
C SER A 137 11.05 -5.79 2.86
N VAL A 138 10.66 -5.04 3.88
CA VAL A 138 10.72 -3.59 3.97
C VAL A 138 11.96 -3.10 4.70
N GLU A 139 12.49 -3.90 5.64
CA GLU A 139 13.72 -3.63 6.36
C GLU A 139 14.86 -3.33 5.40
N LYS A 140 15.58 -2.23 5.67
CA LYS A 140 16.76 -1.86 4.89
C LYS A 140 17.86 -2.87 5.13
N LYS A 141 18.21 -3.65 4.11
CA LYS A 141 19.39 -4.52 4.14
C LYS A 141 20.66 -3.67 4.15
N GLU A 142 21.65 -4.10 4.93
CA GLU A 142 22.98 -3.50 4.94
C GLU A 142 23.57 -3.55 3.52
N GLY A 143 24.07 -2.42 3.02
CA GLY A 143 24.50 -2.28 1.62
C GLY A 143 23.39 -1.97 0.61
N SER A 144 22.13 -1.79 1.04
CA SER A 144 21.08 -1.23 0.16
C SER A 144 21.49 0.19 -0.23
N PRO A 145 21.63 0.49 -1.54
CA PRO A 145 21.98 1.84 -1.96
C PRO A 145 20.92 2.82 -1.42
N PRO A 146 21.31 4.04 -1.00
CA PRO A 146 20.31 5.08 -0.80
C PRO A 146 19.46 5.17 -2.06
N LEU A 147 18.15 5.42 -1.91
CA LEU A 147 17.24 5.60 -3.04
C LEU A 147 17.89 6.64 -3.95
N SER A 148 18.48 6.18 -5.05
CA SER A 148 19.20 7.06 -5.94
C SER A 148 18.13 7.94 -6.57
N THR A 149 18.14 9.23 -6.22
CA THR A 149 17.88 10.24 -7.25
C THR A 149 18.98 9.99 -8.27
N THR A 150 18.75 9.07 -9.19
CA THR A 150 19.56 8.99 -10.38
C THR A 150 19.39 10.37 -11.01
N GLY A 151 20.45 11.17 -10.95
CA GLY A 151 20.59 12.35 -11.81
C GLY A 151 20.72 11.84 -13.23
N VAL A 152 19.67 11.20 -13.75
CA VAL A 152 19.58 10.83 -15.16
C VAL A 152 19.37 12.14 -15.89
N GLU A 153 20.47 12.76 -16.24
CA GLU A 153 20.47 13.75 -17.29
C GLU A 153 20.24 12.96 -18.59
N HIS A 154 19.01 12.98 -19.07
CA HIS A 154 18.70 12.46 -20.40
C HIS A 154 19.39 13.36 -21.41
N HIS A 155 20.57 12.98 -21.89
CA HIS A 155 21.18 13.61 -23.05
C HIS A 155 20.33 13.26 -24.29
N ILE A 156 19.40 14.15 -24.63
CA ILE A 156 18.63 14.05 -25.87
C ILE A 156 19.51 14.63 -26.98
N ASN A 157 20.08 13.77 -27.82
CA ASN A 157 20.75 14.20 -29.04
C ASN A 157 19.72 14.75 -30.04
N THR A 158 19.43 16.04 -29.99
CA THR A 158 18.58 16.74 -30.98
C THR A 158 19.29 17.04 -32.31
N GLY A 159 20.53 16.58 -32.51
CA GLY A 159 21.30 16.88 -33.71
C GLY A 159 21.48 18.39 -33.90
N LYS A 160 21.07 18.96 -35.04
CA LYS A 160 21.10 20.40 -35.30
C LYS A 160 19.87 21.17 -34.79
N ALA A 161 18.88 20.48 -34.20
CA ALA A 161 17.69 21.14 -33.70
C ALA A 161 17.97 21.86 -32.37
N ALA A 162 17.46 23.09 -32.25
CA ALA A 162 17.68 23.94 -31.09
C ALA A 162 17.18 23.26 -29.79
N PRO A 163 17.93 23.34 -28.68
CA PRO A 163 17.51 22.75 -27.41
C PRO A 163 16.19 23.35 -26.90
N ILE A 164 15.27 22.50 -26.46
CA ILE A 164 14.00 22.92 -25.85
C ILE A 164 14.30 23.46 -24.46
N MET A 165 14.13 24.77 -24.25
CA MET A 165 14.38 25.41 -22.95
C MET A 165 13.26 25.10 -21.96
N LEU A 166 13.58 24.32 -20.92
CA LEU A 166 12.73 24.15 -19.75
C LEU A 166 12.67 25.46 -18.94
N HIS A 167 11.47 26.02 -18.79
CA HIS A 167 11.25 27.15 -17.88
C HIS A 167 11.43 26.68 -16.42
N ARG A 168 12.34 27.34 -15.69
CA ARG A 168 12.55 27.11 -14.26
C ARG A 168 11.32 27.55 -13.46
N ARG A 169 10.90 26.71 -12.51
CA ARG A 169 9.98 27.06 -11.42
C ARG A 169 10.77 27.18 -10.12
#